data_AF-A0A928Z015-F1
#
_entry.id   AF-A0A928Z015-F1
#
_cell.length_a   1.000
_cell.length_b   1.000
_cell.length_c   1.000
_cell.angle_alpha   90.00
_cell.angle_beta   90.00
_cell.angle_gamma   90.00
#
_symmetry.space_group_name_H-M   'P 1'
#
loop_
_entity.id
_entity.type
_entity.pdbx_description
1 polymer ?
#
loop_
_entity_poly.entity_id
_entity_poly.type
_entity_poly.pdbx_seq_one_letter_code
_entity_poly.pdbx_strand_id
1 'polypeptide(L)'
;MIEFPQYGKVGVYWFDMPEAFTLPDTFPVKSVVTKFATVPTFYNYLTWSVARWWHPRLLQTKAVIEFLSYVSHFMTDVSDRFSGIGVAIRSEVIGEKDGRSMRCVSTLTHPDTAVSAGIGTGTVVELLLSGEFRKPGVWAIEQALPTDLFDKAMQSRGIEINQQVSPMP
;
A
#
# COMPACT_ATOMS: atom_id res chain seq x y z
N MET A 1 15.61 4.95 3.82
CA MET A 1 14.37 5.63 4.29
C MET A 1 13.66 6.18 3.07
N ILE A 2 12.33 6.24 3.10
CA ILE A 2 11.49 6.82 2.04
C ILE A 2 10.72 7.99 2.64
N GLU A 3 10.56 9.07 1.88
CA GLU A 3 9.81 10.24 2.28
C GLU A 3 8.35 10.12 1.86
N PHE A 4 7.44 10.34 2.81
CA PHE A 4 5.99 10.33 2.60
C PHE A 4 5.41 11.70 2.96
N PRO A 5 4.40 12.19 2.21
CA PRO A 5 3.62 13.36 2.62
C PRO A 5 3.06 13.13 4.04
N GLN A 6 3.10 14.16 4.88
CA GLN A 6 2.60 14.16 6.27
C GLN A 6 3.36 13.27 7.28
N TYR A 7 4.05 12.20 6.85
CA TYR A 7 4.79 11.29 7.73
C TYR A 7 6.31 11.47 7.70
N GLY A 8 6.84 12.26 6.77
CA GLY A 8 8.26 12.54 6.66
C GLY A 8 9.08 11.31 6.26
N LYS A 9 10.31 11.20 6.75
CA LYS A 9 11.21 10.08 6.44
C LYS A 9 10.89 8.85 7.27
N VAL A 10 10.41 7.81 6.61
CA VAL A 10 10.02 6.54 7.22
C VAL A 10 11.01 5.44 6.86
N GLY A 11 11.37 4.61 7.85
CA GLY A 11 12.11 3.37 7.65
C GLY A 11 11.18 2.29 7.10
N VAL A 12 11.42 1.85 5.87
CA VAL A 12 10.64 0.79 5.20
C VAL A 12 11.47 -0.49 5.10
N TYR A 13 10.79 -1.63 5.13
CA TYR A 13 11.40 -2.94 4.90
C TYR A 13 10.76 -3.63 3.70
N TRP A 14 11.48 -4.59 3.12
CA TRP A 14 10.97 -5.39 2.01
C TRP A 14 9.89 -6.32 2.55
N PHE A 15 8.77 -6.35 1.86
CA PHE A 15 7.61 -7.15 2.24
C PHE A 15 6.90 -7.59 0.97
N ASP A 16 6.70 -8.89 0.81
CA ASP A 16 6.06 -9.44 -0.38
C ASP A 16 4.56 -9.15 -0.34
N MET A 17 4.10 -8.38 -1.32
CA MET A 17 2.68 -8.10 -1.55
C MET A 17 2.24 -8.79 -2.85
N PRO A 18 0.95 -9.17 -3.02
CA PRO A 18 0.46 -9.80 -4.24
C PRO A 18 0.84 -9.03 -5.53
N GLU A 19 0.90 -7.71 -5.45
CA GLU A 19 1.27 -6.80 -6.53
C GLU A 19 2.70 -7.03 -7.04
N ALA A 20 3.60 -7.59 -6.22
CA ALA A 20 4.94 -7.95 -6.65
C ALA A 20 4.94 -9.05 -7.73
N PHE A 21 3.88 -9.86 -7.80
CA PHE A 21 3.72 -10.92 -8.79
C PHE A 21 2.93 -10.46 -10.01
N THR A 22 1.93 -9.60 -9.84
CA THR A 22 1.03 -9.18 -10.93
C THR A 22 1.58 -8.00 -11.75
N LEU A 23 2.37 -7.10 -11.14
CA LEU A 23 2.99 -5.98 -11.86
C LEU A 23 3.99 -6.40 -12.95
N PRO A 24 4.90 -7.38 -12.72
CA PRO A 24 5.79 -7.88 -13.78
C PRO A 24 5.05 -8.52 -14.96
N ASP A 25 3.90 -9.15 -14.70
CA ASP A 25 3.06 -9.75 -15.75
C ASP A 25 2.29 -8.69 -16.55
N THR A 26 2.06 -7.51 -15.95
CA THR A 26 1.27 -6.42 -16.54
C THR A 26 2.11 -5.46 -17.34
N PHE A 27 3.29 -5.10 -16.82
CA PHE A 27 4.16 -4.09 -17.40
C PHE A 27 5.51 -4.69 -17.79
N PRO A 28 6.14 -4.25 -18.89
CA PRO A 28 7.45 -4.72 -19.32
C PRO A 28 8.57 -4.14 -18.44
N VAL A 29 8.54 -4.44 -17.15
CA VAL A 29 9.49 -3.94 -16.13
C VAL A 29 10.63 -4.92 -15.90
N LYS A 30 11.81 -4.40 -15.57
CA LYS A 30 12.98 -5.22 -15.23
C LYS A 30 12.93 -5.76 -13.80
N SER A 31 12.29 -5.03 -12.90
CA SER A 31 12.19 -5.38 -11.48
C SER A 31 10.98 -4.71 -10.85
N VAL A 32 10.44 -5.37 -9.82
CA VAL A 32 9.39 -4.84 -8.95
C VAL A 32 9.83 -5.09 -7.51
N VAL A 33 9.66 -4.10 -6.64
CA VAL A 33 10.00 -4.20 -5.22
C VAL A 33 8.87 -3.61 -4.40
N THR A 34 8.27 -4.41 -3.54
CA THR A 34 7.25 -3.99 -2.59
C THR A 34 7.87 -3.78 -1.21
N LYS A 35 7.43 -2.71 -0.53
CA LYS A 35 7.95 -2.31 0.77
C LYS A 35 6.81 -1.89 1.66
N PHE A 36 6.95 -2.17 2.95
CA PHE A 36 5.96 -1.85 3.96
C PHE A 36 6.63 -1.18 5.17
N ALA A 37 5.85 -0.39 5.90
CA ALA A 37 6.23 0.21 7.17
C ALA A 37 4.99 0.52 8.00
N THR A 38 5.15 0.48 9.32
CA THR A 38 4.18 1.02 10.27
C THR A 38 4.80 2.24 10.96
N VAL A 39 4.01 3.30 11.10
CA VAL A 39 4.37 4.52 11.83
C VAL A 39 3.46 4.61 13.05
N PRO A 40 4.00 4.84 14.27
CA PRO A 40 5.40 5.07 14.63
C PRO A 40 6.32 3.83 14.49
N THR A 41 7.60 4.08 14.18
CA THR A 41 8.64 3.05 13.93
C THR A 41 8.84 2.07 15.09
N PHE A 42 8.38 2.39 16.30
CA PHE A 42 8.38 1.48 17.45
C PHE A 42 7.72 0.12 17.14
N TYR A 43 6.66 0.11 16.34
CA TYR A 43 6.01 -1.12 15.91
C TYR A 43 6.92 -2.02 15.08
N ASN A 44 7.74 -1.43 14.22
CA ASN A 44 8.72 -2.20 13.43
C ASN A 44 9.77 -2.86 14.34
N TYR A 45 10.19 -2.17 15.41
CA TYR A 45 11.11 -2.76 16.41
C TYR A 45 10.44 -3.87 17.21
N LEU A 46 9.18 -3.72 17.63
CA LEU A 46 8.46 -4.75 18.36
C LEU A 46 8.29 -6.02 17.53
N THR A 47 7.84 -5.88 16.28
CA THR A 47 7.70 -7.01 15.34
C THR A 47 9.04 -7.69 15.08
N TRP A 48 10.13 -6.92 14.91
CA TRP A 48 11.47 -7.46 14.75
C TRP A 48 11.96 -8.22 16.00
N SER A 49 11.72 -7.67 17.20
CA SER A 49 12.08 -8.33 18.46
C SER A 49 11.32 -9.63 18.66
N VAL A 50 10.02 -9.68 18.34
CA VAL A 50 9.24 -10.92 18.37
C VAL A 50 9.80 -11.92 17.36
N ALA A 51 10.00 -11.50 16.11
CA ALA A 51 10.48 -12.39 15.05
C ALA A 51 11.88 -12.97 15.31
N ARG A 52 12.76 -12.25 16.01
CA ARG A 52 14.17 -12.64 16.18
C ARG A 52 14.52 -13.21 17.55
N TRP A 53 13.80 -12.82 18.60
CA TRP A 53 14.13 -13.24 19.98
C TRP A 53 13.15 -14.24 20.56
N TRP A 54 11.95 -14.39 19.99
CA TRP A 54 10.96 -15.31 20.55
C TRP A 54 11.13 -16.70 19.97
N HIS A 55 11.16 -17.71 20.86
CA HIS A 55 11.27 -19.09 20.45
C HIS A 55 9.99 -19.52 19.69
N PRO A 56 10.07 -20.22 18.53
CA PRO A 56 8.92 -20.55 17.69
C PRO A 56 7.76 -21.25 18.43
N ARG A 57 8.08 -22.05 19.46
CA ARG A 57 7.09 -22.74 20.31
C ARG A 57 6.19 -21.79 21.12
N LEU A 58 6.68 -20.61 21.49
CA LEU A 58 5.88 -19.60 22.17
C LEU A 58 4.80 -19.06 21.23
N LEU A 59 5.14 -18.83 19.96
CA LEU A 59 4.22 -18.34 18.93
C LEU A 59 3.17 -19.38 18.48
N GLN A 60 3.32 -20.64 18.88
CA GLN A 60 2.36 -21.72 18.60
C GLN A 60 1.36 -21.94 19.76
N THR A 61 1.52 -21.23 20.88
CA THR A 61 0.68 -21.43 22.07
C THR A 61 -0.52 -20.47 22.03
N LYS A 62 -1.75 -20.99 22.16
CA LYS A 62 -2.98 -20.18 22.11
C LYS A 62 -2.95 -18.97 23.05
N ALA A 63 -2.46 -19.14 24.28
CA ALA A 63 -2.36 -18.06 25.27
C ALA A 63 -1.44 -16.92 24.83
N VAL A 64 -0.36 -17.22 24.11
CA VAL A 64 0.58 -16.20 23.60
C VAL A 64 -0.01 -15.51 22.38
N ILE A 65 -0.67 -16.25 21.49
CA ILE A 65 -1.38 -15.67 20.33
C ILE A 65 -2.48 -14.73 20.81
N GLU A 66 -3.30 -15.17 21.77
CA GLU A 66 -4.40 -14.38 22.33
C GLU A 66 -3.90 -13.15 23.09
N PHE A 67 -2.82 -13.29 23.87
CA PHE A 67 -2.15 -12.15 24.49
C PHE A 67 -1.63 -11.15 23.45
N LEU A 68 -0.96 -11.60 22.39
CA LEU A 68 -0.48 -10.74 21.31
C LEU A 68 -1.64 -10.08 20.54
N SER A 69 -2.77 -10.77 20.39
CA SER A 69 -3.99 -10.20 19.78
C SER A 69 -4.61 -9.12 20.68
N TYR A 70 -4.77 -9.37 21.98
CA TYR A 70 -5.30 -8.38 22.93
C TYR A 70 -4.37 -7.17 23.07
N VAL A 71 -3.05 -7.40 23.17
CA VAL A 71 -2.06 -6.33 23.23
C VAL A 71 -2.02 -5.56 21.92
N SER A 72 -2.03 -6.23 20.75
CA SER A 72 -2.13 -5.53 19.47
C SER A 72 -3.39 -4.68 19.38
N HIS A 73 -4.56 -5.22 19.73
CA HIS A 73 -5.82 -4.49 19.68
C HIS A 73 -5.82 -3.29 20.63
N PHE A 74 -5.41 -3.47 21.88
CA PHE A 74 -5.32 -2.38 22.86
C PHE A 74 -4.30 -1.32 22.42
N MET A 75 -3.19 -1.75 21.81
CA MET A 75 -2.17 -0.83 21.30
C MET A 75 -2.63 -0.10 20.05
N THR A 76 -3.39 -0.76 19.17
CA THR A 76 -4.11 -0.15 18.04
C THR A 76 -5.08 0.91 18.56
N ASP A 77 -5.91 0.60 19.57
CA ASP A 77 -6.83 1.59 20.18
C ASP A 77 -6.11 2.83 20.77
N VAL A 78 -4.86 2.67 21.22
CA VAL A 78 -4.04 3.75 21.78
C VAL A 78 -3.29 4.53 20.68
N SER A 79 -2.71 3.85 19.69
CA SER A 79 -2.03 4.51 18.56
C SER A 79 -3.01 5.14 17.59
N ASP A 80 -4.16 4.56 17.35
CA ASP A 80 -5.20 5.11 16.47
C ASP A 80 -5.65 6.48 16.95
N ARG A 81 -5.62 6.70 18.27
CA ARG A 81 -5.90 8.01 18.89
C ARG A 81 -4.79 9.04 18.71
N PHE A 82 -3.55 8.64 18.43
CA PHE A 82 -2.37 9.54 18.40
C PHE A 82 -1.72 9.65 17.02
N SER A 83 -1.58 8.55 16.27
CA SER A 83 -1.06 8.49 14.90
C SER A 83 -2.15 8.40 13.84
N GLY A 84 -3.40 8.13 14.21
CA GLY A 84 -4.50 7.87 13.28
C GLY A 84 -4.47 6.46 12.69
N ILE A 85 -5.56 6.08 12.04
CA ILE A 85 -5.74 4.81 11.29
C ILE A 85 -5.43 4.98 9.80
N GLY A 86 -4.70 6.04 9.45
CA GLY A 86 -4.46 6.44 8.08
C GLY A 86 -3.44 5.59 7.35
N VAL A 87 -3.40 5.77 6.04
CA VAL A 87 -2.45 5.12 5.14
C VAL A 87 -1.75 6.16 4.29
N ALA A 88 -0.46 5.93 4.02
CA ALA A 88 0.28 6.60 2.97
C ALA A 88 0.77 5.57 1.96
N ILE A 89 0.35 5.72 0.71
CA ILE A 89 0.74 4.84 -0.39
C ILE A 89 1.67 5.63 -1.30
N ARG A 90 2.76 5.00 -1.72
CA ARG A 90 3.71 5.56 -2.67
C ARG A 90 4.09 4.54 -3.72
N SER A 91 3.97 4.92 -4.98
CA SER A 91 4.52 4.20 -6.12
C SER A 91 5.66 5.01 -6.73
N GLU A 92 6.74 4.34 -7.13
CA GLU A 92 7.88 4.94 -7.81
C GLU A 92 8.24 4.10 -9.02
N VAL A 93 8.23 4.73 -10.19
CA VAL A 93 8.57 4.10 -11.46
C VAL A 93 9.76 4.85 -12.05
N ILE A 94 10.81 4.09 -12.38
CA ILE A 94 11.99 4.59 -13.08
C ILE A 94 11.99 3.93 -14.45
N GLY A 95 12.11 4.75 -15.50
CA GLY A 95 12.06 4.27 -16.88
C GLY A 95 12.59 5.30 -17.85
N GLU A 96 12.28 5.11 -19.12
CA GLU A 96 12.69 6.01 -20.19
C GLU A 96 11.46 6.70 -20.79
N LYS A 97 11.57 8.00 -21.04
CA LYS A 97 10.57 8.79 -21.77
C LYS A 97 11.30 9.68 -22.76
N ASP A 98 10.93 9.60 -24.03
CA ASP A 98 11.53 10.40 -25.11
C ASP A 98 13.07 10.33 -25.14
N GLY A 99 13.63 9.13 -24.97
CA GLY A 99 15.09 8.91 -24.98
C GLY A 99 15.82 9.23 -23.68
N ARG A 100 15.11 9.64 -22.62
CA ARG A 100 15.69 10.13 -21.37
C ARG A 100 15.23 9.33 -20.17
N SER A 101 16.15 9.06 -19.25
CA SER A 101 15.83 8.45 -17.96
C SER A 101 14.97 9.39 -17.12
N MET A 102 13.78 8.93 -16.77
CA MET A 102 12.81 9.65 -15.97
C MET A 102 12.43 8.84 -14.74
N ARG A 103 12.02 9.57 -13.70
CA ARG A 103 11.42 9.04 -12.48
C ARG A 103 10.03 9.64 -12.32
N CYS A 104 9.04 8.79 -12.11
CA CYS A 104 7.68 9.16 -11.73
C CYS A 104 7.41 8.68 -10.31
N VAL A 105 6.97 9.57 -9.43
CA VAL A 105 6.55 9.26 -8.07
C VAL A 105 5.08 9.63 -7.92
N SER A 106 4.26 8.67 -7.51
CA SER A 106 2.85 8.89 -7.18
C SER A 106 2.65 8.65 -5.69
N THR A 107 1.92 9.54 -5.03
CA THR A 107 1.62 9.44 -3.60
C THR A 107 0.14 9.69 -3.32
N LEU A 108 -0.40 8.92 -2.37
CA LEU A 108 -1.75 9.06 -1.86
C LEU A 108 -1.69 8.97 -0.34
N THR A 109 -2.49 9.78 0.34
CA THR A 109 -2.68 9.70 1.79
C THR A 109 -4.17 9.70 2.09
N HIS A 110 -4.60 8.82 2.98
CA HIS A 110 -5.98 8.78 3.44
C HIS A 110 -6.00 8.67 4.97
N PRO A 111 -6.87 9.40 5.69
CA PRO A 111 -6.91 9.37 7.16
C PRO A 111 -7.40 8.03 7.73
N ASP A 112 -7.98 7.17 6.89
CA ASP A 112 -8.52 5.87 7.28
C ASP A 112 -8.18 4.79 6.23
N THR A 113 -7.41 3.78 6.65
CA THR A 113 -6.96 2.68 5.80
C THR A 113 -8.13 1.81 5.32
N ALA A 114 -9.10 1.53 6.19
CA ALA A 114 -10.25 0.69 5.85
C ALA A 114 -11.15 1.39 4.83
N VAL A 115 -11.37 2.70 5.00
CA VAL A 115 -12.09 3.51 4.01
C VAL A 115 -11.32 3.58 2.70
N SER A 116 -9.99 3.75 2.73
CA SER A 116 -9.17 3.78 1.51
C SER A 116 -9.27 2.47 0.71
N ALA A 117 -9.16 1.33 1.39
CA ALA A 117 -9.35 0.01 0.78
C ALA A 117 -10.79 -0.16 0.24
N GLY A 118 -11.78 0.24 1.04
CA GLY A 118 -13.19 0.19 0.67
C GLY A 118 -13.52 1.05 -0.56
N ILE A 119 -12.89 2.23 -0.70
CA ILE A 119 -13.02 3.08 -1.89
C ILE A 119 -12.49 2.36 -3.13
N GLY A 120 -11.33 1.70 -3.03
CA GLY A 120 -10.77 0.90 -4.13
C GLY A 120 -11.72 -0.21 -4.56
N THR A 121 -12.17 -1.04 -3.61
CA THR A 121 -13.10 -2.14 -3.90
C THR A 121 -14.45 -1.63 -4.42
N GLY A 122 -15.05 -0.65 -3.75
CA GLY A 122 -16.35 -0.09 -4.10
C GLY A 122 -16.35 0.56 -5.48
N THR A 123 -15.25 1.21 -5.86
CA THR A 123 -15.07 1.76 -7.22
C THR A 123 -15.21 0.68 -8.28
N VAL A 124 -14.50 -0.43 -8.14
CA VAL A 124 -14.52 -1.51 -9.14
C VAL A 124 -15.91 -2.12 -9.22
N VAL A 125 -16.55 -2.36 -8.07
CA VAL A 125 -17.91 -2.91 -8.00
C VAL A 125 -18.91 -1.97 -8.68
N GLU A 126 -18.86 -0.68 -8.39
CA GLU A 126 -19.75 0.31 -9.00
C GLU A 126 -19.59 0.33 -10.52
N LEU A 127 -18.35 0.38 -11.02
CA LEU A 127 -18.06 0.38 -12.46
C LEU A 127 -18.55 -0.91 -13.16
N LEU A 128 -18.43 -2.06 -12.49
CA LEU A 128 -18.96 -3.32 -13.00
C LEU A 128 -20.50 -3.32 -13.06
N LEU A 129 -21.16 -2.82 -12.00
CA LEU A 129 -22.62 -2.80 -11.89
C LEU A 129 -23.26 -1.74 -12.80
N SER A 130 -22.63 -0.58 -12.99
CA SER A 130 -23.09 0.45 -13.94
C SER A 130 -22.89 0.01 -15.39
N GLY A 131 -22.02 -0.98 -15.62
CA GLY A 131 -21.68 -1.49 -16.93
C GLY A 131 -20.63 -0.64 -17.67
N GLU A 132 -20.07 0.37 -17.00
CA GLU A 132 -18.96 1.20 -17.51
C GLU A 132 -17.64 0.43 -17.61
N PHE A 133 -17.47 -0.59 -16.76
CA PHE A 133 -16.34 -1.51 -16.83
C PHE A 133 -16.82 -2.93 -17.09
N ARG A 134 -16.28 -3.56 -18.14
CA ARG A 134 -16.57 -4.96 -18.49
C ARG A 134 -15.30 -5.66 -18.94
N LYS A 135 -14.85 -6.61 -18.13
CA LYS A 135 -13.67 -7.42 -18.42
C LYS A 135 -13.89 -8.85 -17.93
N PRO A 136 -14.50 -9.73 -18.75
CA PRO A 136 -14.77 -11.11 -18.36
C PRO A 136 -13.48 -11.87 -18.02
N GLY A 137 -13.52 -12.70 -16.97
CA GLY A 137 -12.38 -13.52 -16.51
C GLY A 137 -11.85 -13.08 -15.14
N VAL A 138 -10.71 -13.67 -14.75
CA VAL A 138 -10.00 -13.32 -13.51
C VAL A 138 -8.79 -12.48 -13.88
N TRP A 139 -8.69 -11.28 -13.31
CA TRP A 139 -7.67 -10.30 -13.68
C TRP A 139 -7.19 -9.54 -12.45
N ALA A 140 -5.91 -9.16 -12.44
CA ALA A 140 -5.41 -8.15 -11.52
C ALA A 140 -5.90 -6.76 -11.94
N ILE A 141 -5.97 -5.82 -11.00
CA ILE A 141 -6.60 -4.53 -11.26
C ILE A 141 -5.84 -3.71 -12.30
N GLU A 142 -4.52 -3.74 -12.24
CA GLU A 142 -3.60 -3.09 -13.16
C GLU A 142 -3.64 -3.68 -14.59
N GLN A 143 -4.09 -4.92 -14.74
CA GLN A 143 -4.28 -5.59 -16.04
C GLN A 143 -5.61 -5.24 -16.69
N ALA A 144 -6.58 -4.84 -15.87
CA ALA A 144 -7.98 -4.85 -16.22
C ALA A 144 -8.55 -3.43 -16.31
N LEU A 145 -8.33 -2.62 -15.28
CA LEU A 145 -8.93 -1.31 -15.13
C LEU A 145 -8.11 -0.24 -15.87
N PRO A 146 -8.69 0.44 -16.88
CA PRO A 146 -8.02 1.54 -17.55
C PRO A 146 -7.72 2.71 -16.60
N THR A 147 -6.57 3.34 -16.77
CA THR A 147 -6.11 4.46 -15.92
C THR A 147 -7.06 5.66 -15.97
N ASP A 148 -7.63 5.98 -17.13
CA ASP A 148 -8.56 7.11 -17.27
C ASP A 148 -9.88 6.88 -16.50
N LEU A 149 -10.35 5.63 -16.46
CA LEU A 149 -11.53 5.25 -15.68
C LEU A 149 -11.23 5.26 -14.18
N PHE A 150 -10.06 4.75 -13.80
CA PHE A 150 -9.57 4.84 -12.43
C PHE A 150 -9.46 6.30 -11.94
N ASP A 151 -8.82 7.18 -12.72
CA ASP A 151 -8.62 8.58 -12.35
C ASP A 151 -9.96 9.31 -12.16
N LYS A 152 -10.91 9.11 -13.08
CA LYS A 152 -12.27 9.67 -12.95
C LYS A 152 -12.96 9.17 -11.69
N ALA A 153 -12.85 7.88 -11.40
CA ALA A 153 -13.49 7.27 -10.24
C ALA A 153 -12.86 7.75 -8.92
N MET A 154 -11.54 7.90 -8.86
CA MET A 154 -10.84 8.47 -7.70
C MET A 154 -11.22 9.93 -7.47
N GLN A 155 -11.23 10.74 -8.53
CA GLN A 155 -11.65 12.15 -8.47
C GLN A 155 -13.10 12.29 -7.97
N SER A 156 -14.03 11.47 -8.46
CA SER A 156 -15.43 11.49 -8.01
C SER A 156 -15.60 11.17 -6.52
N ARG A 157 -14.62 10.49 -5.92
CA ARG A 157 -14.61 10.11 -4.49
C ARG A 157 -13.73 11.02 -3.63
N GLY A 158 -13.26 12.14 -4.20
CA GLY A 158 -12.40 13.08 -3.49
C GLY A 158 -11.02 12.52 -3.15
N ILE A 159 -10.56 11.51 -3.87
CA ILE A 159 -9.23 10.93 -3.68
C ILE A 159 -8.23 11.70 -4.53
N GLU A 160 -7.26 12.32 -3.85
CA GLU A 160 -6.16 13.03 -4.48
C GLU A 160 -4.93 12.14 -4.61
N ILE A 161 -4.44 11.99 -5.84
CA ILE A 161 -3.20 11.29 -6.16
C ILE A 161 -2.20 12.33 -6.66
N ASN A 162 -1.16 12.56 -5.86
CA ASN A 162 -0.11 13.51 -6.21
C ASN A 162 0.95 12.81 -7.06
N GLN A 163 1.18 13.30 -8.27
CA GLN A 163 2.17 12.76 -9.20
C GLN A 163 3.28 13.77 -9.48
N GLN A 164 4.51 13.30 -9.44
CA GLN A 164 5.69 14.08 -9.77
C GLN A 164 6.54 13.31 -10.77
N VAL A 165 6.77 13.90 -11.94
CA VAL A 165 7.68 13.38 -12.96
C VAL A 165 8.91 14.26 -13.02
N SER A 166 10.08 13.67 -12.83
CA SER A 166 11.37 14.36 -12.84
C SER A 166 12.39 13.59 -13.67
N PRO A 167 13.32 14.26 -14.37
CA PRO A 167 14.51 13.59 -14.89
C PRO A 167 15.24 12.86 -13.76
N MET A 168 15.80 11.69 -14.08
CA MET A 168 16.76 11.06 -13.19
C MET A 168 18.06 11.88 -13.20
N PRO A 169 18.69 12.11 -12.03
CA PRO A 169 20.01 12.73 -11.96
C PRO A 169 21.09 11.86 -12.62
#